data_AF-A0A2U9BUG5-F1
#
_entry.id   AF-A0A2U9BUG5-F1
#
_cell.length_a   1.000
_cell.length_b   1.000
_cell.length_c   1.000
_cell.angle_alpha   90.00
_cell.angle_beta   90.00
_cell.angle_gamma   90.00
#
_symmetry.space_group_name_H-M   'P 1'
#
loop_
_entity.id
_entity.type
_entity.pdbx_description
1 polymer ?
#
loop_
_entity_poly.entity_id
_entity_poly.type
_entity_poly.pdbx_seq_one_letter_code
_entity_poly.pdbx_strand_id
1 'polypeptide(L)'
;MDCGIFTSKTILLFLSLVFWAAGAVLAYIGAYVIRSYNNFDSFIQDKYALVPAAIIIGISIVMFLFGLIGCCSTLRESKFGLSFFFLIIMAIFAAEVAALVFSFIYQGKISGDLERSMNESFAKYDGQGTETKGVDYLQSQLGSLIEGVWRYAMLVILGFAIIKFFGMLSVCVINCQTGSRRSGYQPFYA
;
A
#
# COMPACT_ATOMS: atom_id res chain seq x y z
N MET A 1 12.90 18.29 28.49
CA MET A 1 11.56 17.95 27.92
C MET A 1 11.70 17.43 26.49
N ASP A 2 12.89 16.96 26.11
CA ASP A 2 13.31 16.89 24.71
C ASP A 2 13.28 15.45 24.16
N CYS A 3 13.34 14.46 25.05
CA CYS A 3 13.33 13.04 24.68
C CYS A 3 12.04 12.61 23.95
N GLY A 4 10.87 13.10 24.38
CA GLY A 4 9.58 12.75 23.75
C GLY A 4 9.41 13.35 22.35
N ILE A 5 9.77 14.62 22.17
CA ILE A 5 9.65 15.31 20.88
C ILE A 5 10.68 14.78 19.88
N PHE A 6 11.88 14.43 20.35
CA PHE A 6 12.89 13.80 19.52
C PHE A 6 12.44 12.41 19.04
N THR A 7 11.92 11.59 19.96
CA THR A 7 11.43 10.23 19.64
C THR A 7 10.29 10.24 18.61
N SER A 8 9.32 11.15 18.70
CA SER A 8 8.22 11.23 17.74
C SER A 8 8.68 11.65 16.34
N LYS A 9 9.61 12.60 16.24
CA LYS A 9 10.23 13.00 14.97
C LYS A 9 10.99 11.84 14.33
N THR A 10 11.79 11.10 15.10
CA THR A 10 12.55 9.95 14.59
C THR A 10 11.65 8.85 14.05
N ILE A 11 10.55 8.54 14.75
CA ILE A 11 9.57 7.53 14.29
C ILE A 11 8.91 7.98 12.98
N LEU A 12 8.44 9.23 12.90
CA LEU A 12 7.81 9.76 11.68
C LEU A 12 8.79 9.79 10.48
N LEU A 13 10.06 10.12 10.73
CA LEU A 13 11.11 10.07 9.71
C LEU A 13 11.33 8.64 9.20
N PHE A 14 11.44 7.68 10.12
CA PHE A 14 11.64 6.28 9.78
C PHE A 14 10.47 5.72 8.95
N LEU A 15 9.23 5.99 9.37
CA LEU A 15 8.04 5.60 8.61
C LEU A 15 8.03 6.22 7.21
N SER A 16 8.37 7.52 7.10
CA SER A 16 8.47 8.21 5.80
C SER A 16 9.51 7.57 4.87
N LEU A 17 10.67 7.16 5.42
CA LEU A 17 11.72 6.50 4.66
C LEU A 17 11.30 5.11 4.17
N VAL A 18 10.60 4.33 5.01
CA VAL A 18 10.06 3.03 4.61
C VAL A 18 9.05 3.18 3.47
N PHE A 19 8.13 4.14 3.57
CA PHE A 19 7.18 4.46 2.49
C PHE A 19 7.88 4.88 1.21
N TRP A 20 8.90 5.73 1.31
CA TRP A 20 9.67 6.20 0.18
C TRP A 20 10.40 5.04 -0.53
N ALA A 21 11.06 4.16 0.25
CA ALA A 21 11.74 2.98 -0.28
C ALA A 21 10.75 2.00 -0.92
N ALA A 22 9.62 1.73 -0.27
CA ALA A 22 8.56 0.88 -0.82
C ALA A 22 8.00 1.45 -2.13
N GLY A 23 7.76 2.77 -2.20
CA GLY A 23 7.33 3.45 -3.42
C GLY A 23 8.35 3.33 -4.55
N ALA A 24 9.65 3.46 -4.25
CA ALA A 24 10.71 3.29 -5.24
C ALA A 24 10.79 1.84 -5.78
N VAL A 25 10.66 0.85 -4.89
CA VAL A 25 10.62 -0.57 -5.29
C VAL A 25 9.40 -0.86 -6.15
N LEU A 26 8.22 -0.37 -5.77
CA LEU A 26 6.99 -0.53 -6.56
C LEU A 26 7.08 0.16 -7.92
N ALA A 27 7.69 1.35 -7.99
CA ALA A 27 7.93 2.05 -9.25
C ALA A 27 8.86 1.25 -10.17
N TYR A 28 9.93 0.66 -9.60
CA TYR A 28 10.84 -0.22 -10.35
C TYR A 28 10.12 -1.45 -10.89
N ILE A 29 9.32 -2.13 -10.07
CA ILE A 29 8.53 -3.31 -10.48
C ILE A 29 7.52 -2.91 -11.56
N GLY A 30 6.79 -1.81 -11.38
CA GLY A 30 5.83 -1.32 -12.37
C GLY A 30 6.48 -1.00 -13.72
N ALA A 31 7.64 -0.33 -13.71
CA ALA A 31 8.40 -0.05 -14.92
C ALA A 31 8.93 -1.33 -15.59
N TYR A 32 9.38 -2.30 -14.79
CA TYR A 32 9.83 -3.61 -15.29
C TYR A 32 8.70 -4.36 -16.00
N VAL A 33 7.50 -4.38 -15.41
CA VAL A 33 6.31 -5.01 -15.98
C VAL A 33 5.96 -4.37 -17.33
N ILE A 34 5.87 -3.03 -17.41
CA ILE A 34 5.57 -2.35 -18.68
C ILE A 34 6.61 -2.65 -19.75
N ARG A 35 7.90 -2.63 -19.39
CA ARG A 35 8.98 -2.95 -20.34
C ARG A 35 8.89 -4.38 -20.83
N SER A 36 8.55 -5.32 -19.95
CA SER A 36 8.33 -6.72 -20.32
C SER A 36 7.22 -6.82 -21.36
N TYR A 37 6.07 -6.16 -21.14
CA TYR A 37 4.94 -6.18 -22.07
C TYR A 37 5.23 -5.50 -23.42
N ASN A 38 5.92 -4.35 -23.44
CA ASN A 38 6.28 -3.67 -24.69
C ASN A 38 7.23 -4.49 -25.59
N ASN A 39 7.96 -5.48 -25.06
CA ASN A 39 8.76 -6.38 -25.88
C ASN A 39 7.93 -7.49 -26.57
N PHE A 40 6.67 -7.68 -26.15
CA PHE A 40 5.72 -8.65 -26.72
C PHE A 40 4.65 -8.00 -27.61
N ASP A 41 4.80 -6.70 -27.92
CA ASP A 41 3.85 -5.83 -28.65
C ASP A 41 3.61 -6.25 -30.13
N SER A 42 4.08 -7.42 -30.56
CA SER A 42 3.72 -8.00 -31.86
C SER A 42 2.57 -9.00 -31.82
N PHE A 43 2.00 -9.35 -30.65
CA PHE A 43 1.01 -10.45 -30.61
C PHE A 43 -0.29 -10.25 -29.82
N ILE A 44 -0.42 -9.32 -28.87
CA ILE A 44 -1.67 -9.23 -28.07
C ILE A 44 -2.05 -7.76 -27.83
N GLN A 45 -2.95 -7.28 -28.69
CA GLN A 45 -3.71 -6.06 -28.48
C GLN A 45 -4.77 -6.32 -27.40
N ASP A 46 -4.40 -6.27 -26.12
CA ASP A 46 -5.41 -6.25 -25.05
C ASP A 46 -5.11 -5.20 -24.00
N LYS A 47 -5.99 -4.20 -23.98
CA LYS A 47 -6.01 -3.10 -23.01
C LYS A 47 -6.14 -3.59 -21.56
N TYR A 48 -6.47 -4.87 -21.36
CA TYR A 48 -6.66 -5.49 -20.05
C TYR A 48 -5.37 -5.73 -19.27
N ALA A 49 -4.21 -5.91 -19.92
CA ALA A 49 -2.92 -6.12 -19.24
C ALA A 49 -2.20 -4.81 -18.86
N LEU A 50 -2.42 -3.74 -19.64
CA LEU A 50 -1.80 -2.43 -19.41
C LEU A 50 -2.48 -1.65 -18.28
N VAL A 51 -3.78 -1.85 -18.07
CA VAL A 51 -4.56 -1.13 -17.04
C VAL A 51 -4.02 -1.40 -15.62
N PRO A 52 -3.80 -2.65 -15.17
CA PRO A 52 -3.22 -2.93 -13.85
C PRO A 52 -1.82 -2.33 -13.67
N ALA A 53 -0.96 -2.41 -14.69
CA ALA A 53 0.40 -1.88 -14.63
C ALA A 53 0.42 -0.35 -14.50
N ALA A 54 -0.45 0.36 -15.22
CA ALA A 54 -0.58 1.81 -15.13
C ALA A 54 -1.06 2.26 -13.75
N ILE A 55 -2.00 1.52 -13.14
CA ILE A 55 -2.49 1.79 -11.78
C ILE A 55 -1.36 1.62 -10.76
N ILE A 56 -0.56 0.55 -10.86
CA ILE A 56 0.59 0.30 -9.99
C ILE A 56 1.60 1.46 -10.07
N ILE A 57 1.93 1.92 -11.28
CA ILE A 57 2.83 3.06 -11.45
C ILE A 57 2.22 4.33 -10.85
N GLY A 58 0.94 4.62 -11.11
CA GLY A 58 0.26 5.78 -10.54
C GLY A 58 0.34 5.83 -9.01
N ILE A 59 0.05 4.71 -8.34
CA ILE A 59 0.15 4.58 -6.88
C ILE A 59 1.59 4.77 -6.40
N SER A 60 2.57 4.18 -7.12
CA SER A 60 3.99 4.26 -6.74
C SER A 60 4.53 5.70 -6.76
N ILE A 61 4.14 6.51 -7.74
CA ILE A 61 4.55 7.92 -7.84
C ILE A 61 3.96 8.71 -6.68
N VAL A 62 2.67 8.52 -6.40
CA VAL A 62 2.00 9.21 -5.30
C VAL A 62 2.64 8.85 -3.96
N MET A 63 2.93 7.56 -3.72
CA MET A 63 3.64 7.10 -2.51
C MET A 63 5.04 7.71 -2.39
N PHE A 64 5.79 7.78 -3.49
CA PHE A 64 7.13 8.37 -3.50
C PHE A 64 7.11 9.87 -3.15
N LEU A 65 6.15 10.63 -3.69
CA LEU A 65 5.96 12.04 -3.36
C LEU A 65 5.59 12.24 -1.89
N PHE A 66 4.70 11.42 -1.33
CA PHE A 66 4.38 11.48 0.09
C PHE A 66 5.58 11.16 0.98
N GLY A 67 6.42 10.20 0.58
CA GLY A 67 7.67 9.89 1.29
C GLY A 67 8.66 11.07 1.29
N LEU A 68 8.83 11.74 0.14
CA LEU A 68 9.67 12.94 0.04
C LEU A 68 9.12 14.10 0.88
N ILE A 69 7.82 14.37 0.81
CA ILE A 69 7.16 15.41 1.60
C ILE A 69 7.27 15.11 3.09
N GLY A 70 7.16 13.84 3.50
CA GLY A 70 7.31 13.40 4.89
C GLY A 70 8.73 13.62 5.43
N CYS A 71 9.74 13.30 4.63
CA CYS A 71 11.14 13.55 4.97
C CYS A 71 11.42 15.06 5.10
N CYS A 72 11.02 15.87 4.11
CA CYS A 72 11.18 17.32 4.12
C CYS A 72 10.42 18.00 5.28
N SER A 73 9.20 17.55 5.58
CA SER A 73 8.38 18.07 6.68
C SER A 73 9.01 17.84 8.04
N THR A 74 9.67 16.68 8.21
CA THR A 74 10.35 16.32 9.46
C THR A 74 11.67 17.07 9.62
N LEU A 75 12.44 17.23 8.53
CA LEU A 75 13.73 17.93 8.53
C LEU A 75 13.59 19.45 8.72
N ARG A 76 12.52 20.07 8.20
CA ARG A 76 12.37 21.54 8.22
C ARG A 76 11.91 22.11 9.58
N GLU A 77 11.80 21.28 10.62
CA GLU A 77 11.35 21.64 11.98
C GLU A 77 10.08 22.53 12.05
N SER A 78 9.29 22.57 10.99
CA SER A 78 8.11 23.43 10.93
C SER A 78 6.96 22.75 11.66
N LYS A 79 6.44 23.42 12.68
CA LYS A 79 5.27 22.96 13.46
C LYS A 79 4.06 22.66 12.57
N PHE A 80 3.90 23.40 11.47
CA PHE A 80 2.80 23.20 10.52
C PHE A 80 3.03 21.96 9.65
N GLY A 81 4.28 21.70 9.22
CA GLY A 81 4.63 20.54 8.40
C GLY A 81 4.44 19.21 9.12
N LEU A 82 4.79 19.15 10.41
CA LEU A 82 4.62 17.94 11.21
C LEU A 82 3.13 17.58 11.42
N SER A 83 2.28 18.60 11.63
CA SER A 83 0.83 18.43 11.78
C SER A 83 0.18 17.93 10.48
N PHE A 84 0.54 18.53 9.35
CA PHE A 84 0.04 18.10 8.04
C PHE A 84 0.44 16.67 7.70
N PHE A 85 1.68 16.29 8.02
CA PHE A 85 2.15 14.92 7.84
C PHE A 85 1.37 13.91 8.70
N PHE A 86 1.08 14.25 9.96
CA PHE A 86 0.25 13.43 10.83
C PHE A 86 -1.16 13.21 10.25
N LEU A 87 -1.77 14.26 9.68
CA LEU A 87 -3.07 14.15 9.01
C LEU A 87 -3.04 13.22 7.79
N ILE A 88 -1.98 13.30 6.98
CA ILE A 88 -1.80 12.40 5.83
C ILE A 88 -1.70 10.95 6.30
N ILE A 89 -0.90 10.65 7.32
CA ILE A 89 -0.75 9.29 7.84
C ILE A 89 -2.08 8.75 8.38
N MET A 90 -2.87 9.60 9.05
CA MET A 90 -4.21 9.23 9.53
C MET A 90 -5.17 8.92 8.38
N ALA A 91 -5.15 9.74 7.30
CA ALA A 91 -5.95 9.48 6.11
C ALA A 91 -5.54 8.17 5.41
N ILE A 92 -4.25 7.86 5.33
CA ILE A 92 -3.77 6.58 4.76
C ILE A 92 -4.22 5.41 5.63
N PHE A 93 -4.19 5.52 6.96
CA PHE A 93 -4.66 4.47 7.85
C PHE A 93 -6.16 4.19 7.64
N ALA A 94 -6.98 5.23 7.50
CA ALA A 94 -8.40 5.07 7.19
C ALA A 94 -8.61 4.38 5.82
N ALA A 95 -7.82 4.75 4.81
CA ALA A 95 -7.85 4.12 3.50
C ALA A 95 -7.43 2.63 3.55
N GLU A 96 -6.46 2.27 4.39
CA GLU A 96 -6.04 0.88 4.59
C GLU A 96 -7.11 0.03 5.25
N VAL A 97 -7.76 0.55 6.29
CA VAL A 97 -8.87 -0.16 6.93
C VAL A 97 -10.02 -0.36 5.93
N ALA A 98 -10.34 0.67 5.14
CA ALA A 98 -11.33 0.52 4.08
C ALA A 98 -10.91 -0.53 3.04
N ALA A 99 -9.66 -0.48 2.56
CA ALA A 99 -9.13 -1.43 1.60
C ALA A 99 -9.12 -2.88 2.13
N LEU A 100 -8.80 -3.08 3.41
CA LEU A 100 -8.90 -4.39 4.07
C LEU A 100 -10.35 -4.90 4.04
N VAL A 101 -11.31 -4.09 4.47
CA VAL A 101 -12.74 -4.47 4.48
C VAL A 101 -13.24 -4.78 3.07
N PHE A 102 -12.91 -3.93 2.09
CA PHE A 102 -13.25 -4.18 0.69
C PHE A 102 -12.60 -5.45 0.15
N SER A 103 -11.34 -5.70 0.46
CA SER A 103 -10.63 -6.92 0.07
C SER A 103 -11.33 -8.17 0.60
N PHE A 104 -11.72 -8.20 1.87
CA PHE A 104 -12.44 -9.33 2.45
C PHE A 104 -13.81 -9.57 1.79
N ILE A 105 -14.57 -8.51 1.52
CA ILE A 105 -15.91 -8.63 0.93
C ILE A 105 -15.82 -9.09 -0.54
N TYR A 106 -14.87 -8.56 -1.30
CA TYR A 106 -14.75 -8.82 -2.74
C TYR A 106 -13.85 -10.00 -3.12
N GLN A 107 -13.17 -10.63 -2.16
CA GLN A 107 -12.26 -11.75 -2.41
C GLN A 107 -12.92 -12.84 -3.26
N GLY A 108 -14.14 -13.25 -2.91
CA GLY A 108 -14.86 -14.30 -3.65
C GLY A 108 -15.23 -13.91 -5.08
N LYS A 109 -15.51 -12.62 -5.32
CA LYS A 109 -15.84 -12.12 -6.66
C LYS A 109 -14.61 -12.03 -7.55
N ILE A 110 -13.49 -11.56 -7.01
CA ILE A 110 -12.24 -11.42 -7.76
C ILE A 110 -11.71 -12.80 -8.19
N SER A 111 -11.73 -13.79 -7.31
CA SER A 111 -11.31 -15.15 -7.66
C SER A 111 -12.21 -15.76 -8.75
N GLY A 112 -13.54 -15.57 -8.67
CA GLY A 112 -14.48 -16.07 -9.66
C GLY A 112 -14.35 -15.39 -11.04
N ASP A 113 -14.17 -14.07 -11.07
CA ASP A 113 -13.97 -13.33 -12.32
C ASP A 113 -12.65 -13.70 -13.01
N LEU A 114 -11.57 -13.94 -12.24
CA LEU A 114 -10.28 -14.38 -12.76
C LEU A 114 -10.36 -15.80 -13.35
N GLU A 115 -10.98 -16.74 -12.63
CA GLU A 115 -11.12 -18.13 -13.10
C GLU A 115 -11.96 -18.19 -14.38
N ARG A 116 -13.04 -17.40 -14.44
CA ARG A 116 -13.90 -17.29 -15.62
C ARG A 116 -13.16 -16.67 -16.82
N SER A 117 -12.49 -15.54 -16.63
CA SER A 117 -11.73 -14.86 -17.69
C SER A 117 -10.63 -15.77 -18.27
N MET A 118 -9.98 -16.55 -17.42
CA MET A 118 -8.98 -17.51 -17.84
C MET A 118 -9.61 -18.67 -18.63
N ASN A 119 -10.74 -19.22 -18.16
CA ASN A 119 -11.45 -20.28 -18.87
C ASN A 119 -11.94 -19.82 -20.26
N GLU A 120 -12.45 -18.58 -20.37
CA GLU A 120 -12.86 -17.99 -21.65
C GLU A 120 -11.67 -17.79 -22.61
N SER A 121 -10.51 -17.39 -22.09
CA SER A 121 -9.28 -17.23 -22.89
C SER A 121 -8.75 -18.57 -23.42
N PHE A 122 -8.83 -19.63 -22.62
CA PHE A 122 -8.45 -20.99 -23.04
C PHE A 122 -9.46 -21.61 -24.00
N ALA A 123 -10.77 -21.38 -23.81
CA ALA A 123 -11.81 -21.88 -24.71
C ALA A 123 -11.75 -21.28 -26.13
N LYS A 124 -11.15 -20.09 -26.27
CA LYS A 124 -10.94 -19.40 -27.55
C LYS A 124 -9.68 -19.84 -28.30
N TYR A 125 -8.79 -20.59 -27.64
CA TYR A 125 -7.60 -21.18 -28.27
C TYR A 125 -8.01 -22.45 -29.04
N ASP A 126 -7.79 -22.47 -30.36
CA ASP A 126 -8.22 -23.56 -31.27
C ASP A 126 -7.55 -24.89 -30.89
N GLY A 127 -8.32 -25.70 -30.16
CA GLY A 127 -7.89 -26.95 -29.58
C GLY A 127 -7.78 -28.07 -30.61
N GLN A 128 -6.56 -28.34 -31.07
CA GLN A 128 -6.19 -29.71 -31.42
C GLN A 128 -5.78 -30.46 -30.16
N GLY A 129 -6.75 -31.11 -29.51
CA GLY A 129 -6.48 -32.26 -28.64
C GLY A 129 -6.93 -32.15 -27.19
N THR A 130 -7.20 -33.33 -26.65
CA THR A 130 -7.75 -33.74 -25.36
C THR A 130 -7.00 -33.23 -24.11
N GLU A 131 -6.92 -31.92 -23.90
CA GLU A 131 -6.03 -31.30 -22.87
C GLU A 131 -6.76 -30.73 -21.64
N THR A 132 -7.97 -31.20 -21.30
CA THR A 132 -8.73 -30.71 -20.12
C THR A 132 -7.92 -30.82 -18.81
N LYS A 133 -7.09 -31.87 -18.68
CA LYS A 133 -6.24 -32.08 -17.50
C LYS A 133 -5.17 -31.00 -17.31
N GLY A 134 -4.68 -30.39 -18.39
CA GLY A 134 -3.70 -29.31 -18.31
C GLY A 134 -4.32 -28.01 -17.80
N VAL A 135 -5.55 -27.72 -18.25
CA VAL A 135 -6.30 -26.53 -17.82
C VAL A 135 -6.68 -26.63 -16.35
N ASP A 136 -7.18 -27.77 -15.88
CA ASP A 136 -7.52 -27.98 -14.46
C ASP A 136 -6.28 -27.86 -13.55
N TYR A 137 -5.11 -28.33 -14.02
CA TYR A 137 -3.84 -28.18 -13.29
C TYR A 137 -3.41 -26.70 -13.22
N LEU A 138 -3.53 -25.95 -14.32
CA LEU A 138 -3.20 -24.53 -14.32
C LEU A 138 -4.18 -23.69 -13.48
N GLN A 139 -5.49 -23.99 -13.55
CA GLN A 139 -6.50 -23.38 -12.70
C GLN A 139 -6.25 -23.63 -11.22
N SER A 140 -6.00 -24.88 -10.83
CA SER A 140 -5.73 -25.22 -9.43
C SER A 140 -4.43 -24.58 -8.90
N GLN A 141 -3.36 -24.57 -9.70
CA GLN A 141 -2.11 -23.87 -9.34
C GLN A 141 -2.35 -22.36 -9.19
N LEU A 142 -3.04 -21.73 -10.14
CA LEU A 142 -3.29 -20.30 -10.09
C LEU A 142 -4.17 -19.91 -8.89
N GLY A 143 -5.21 -20.69 -8.60
CA GLY A 143 -6.05 -20.49 -7.41
C GLY A 143 -5.23 -20.54 -6.11
N SER A 144 -4.36 -21.55 -5.98
CA SER A 144 -3.46 -21.67 -4.82
C SER A 144 -2.48 -20.50 -4.72
N LEU A 145 -1.90 -20.05 -5.84
CA LEU A 145 -1.01 -18.90 -5.88
C LEU A 145 -1.75 -17.61 -5.50
N ILE A 146 -2.96 -17.40 -6.02
CA ILE A 146 -3.79 -16.23 -5.72
C ILE A 146 -4.13 -16.18 -4.23
N GLU A 147 -4.52 -17.29 -3.62
CA GLU A 147 -4.76 -17.36 -2.17
C GLU A 147 -3.48 -17.07 -1.36
N GLY A 148 -2.34 -17.59 -1.81
CA GLY A 148 -1.04 -17.30 -1.21
C GLY A 148 -0.68 -15.83 -1.27
N VAL A 149 -0.85 -15.20 -2.44
CA VAL A 149 -0.62 -13.78 -2.67
C VAL A 149 -1.59 -12.93 -1.85
N TRP A 150 -2.87 -13.30 -1.80
CA TRP A 150 -3.87 -12.62 -0.97
C TRP A 150 -3.50 -12.66 0.52
N ARG A 151 -3.15 -13.84 1.03
CA ARG A 151 -2.74 -14.01 2.43
C ARG A 151 -1.50 -13.19 2.73
N TYR A 152 -0.50 -13.22 1.85
CA TYR A 152 0.70 -12.42 2.00
C TYR A 152 0.40 -10.92 1.97
N ALA A 153 -0.38 -10.46 0.98
CA ALA A 153 -0.77 -9.06 0.85
C ALA A 153 -1.53 -8.56 2.09
N MET A 154 -2.47 -9.36 2.60
CA MET A 154 -3.22 -9.04 3.82
C MET A 154 -2.32 -8.95 5.05
N LEU A 155 -1.37 -9.86 5.22
CA LEU A 155 -0.39 -9.81 6.31
C LEU A 155 0.51 -8.57 6.20
N VAL A 156 0.94 -8.21 5.00
CA VAL A 156 1.75 -7.00 4.76
C VAL A 156 0.94 -5.75 5.08
N ILE A 157 -0.31 -5.64 4.60
CA ILE A 157 -1.20 -4.51 4.88
C ILE A 157 -1.48 -4.41 6.39
N LEU A 158 -1.80 -5.53 7.04
CA LEU A 158 -2.05 -5.57 8.48
C LEU A 158 -0.80 -5.17 9.28
N GLY A 159 0.37 -5.71 8.95
CA GLY A 159 1.63 -5.34 9.59
C GLY A 159 1.92 -3.86 9.45
N PHE A 160 1.67 -3.30 8.27
CA PHE A 160 1.86 -1.87 8.03
C PHE A 160 0.86 -0.99 8.79
N ALA A 161 -0.41 -1.41 8.85
CA ALA A 161 -1.43 -0.76 9.66
C ALA A 161 -1.07 -0.78 11.16
N ILE A 162 -0.55 -1.90 11.67
CA ILE A 162 -0.09 -2.05 13.06
C ILE A 162 1.07 -1.09 13.35
N ILE A 163 2.08 -1.05 12.47
CA ILE A 163 3.23 -0.15 12.61
C ILE A 163 2.77 1.31 12.68
N LYS A 164 1.84 1.72 11.80
CA LYS A 164 1.25 3.06 11.83
C LYS A 164 0.42 3.32 13.08
N PHE A 165 -0.36 2.35 13.52
CA PHE A 165 -1.19 2.47 14.71
C PHE A 165 -0.33 2.73 15.95
N PHE A 166 0.74 1.96 16.16
CA PHE A 166 1.69 2.20 17.25
C PHE A 166 2.42 3.55 17.11
N GLY A 167 2.78 3.94 15.88
CA GLY A 167 3.34 5.26 15.59
C GLY A 167 2.40 6.40 15.99
N MET A 168 1.12 6.31 15.59
CA MET A 168 0.09 7.31 15.92
C MET A 168 -0.21 7.35 17.43
N LEU A 169 -0.34 6.20 18.09
CA LEU A 169 -0.53 6.13 19.54
C LEU A 169 0.62 6.82 20.29
N SER A 170 1.86 6.55 19.89
CA SER A 170 3.04 7.17 20.51
C SER A 170 2.98 8.70 20.36
N VAL A 171 2.67 9.21 19.17
CA VAL A 171 2.53 10.65 18.91
C VAL A 171 1.38 11.26 19.70
N CYS A 172 0.21 10.62 19.73
CA CYS A 172 -0.96 11.07 20.49
C CYS A 172 -0.66 11.15 22.00
N VAL A 173 -0.03 10.12 22.57
CA VAL A 173 0.36 10.09 23.99
C VAL A 173 1.35 11.22 24.31
N ILE A 174 2.35 11.44 23.44
CA ILE A 174 3.34 12.53 23.61
C ILE A 174 2.66 13.90 23.52
N ASN A 175 1.73 14.08 22.58
CA ASN A 175 1.02 15.35 22.40
C ASN A 175 0.04 15.61 23.56
N CYS A 176 -0.67 14.59 24.06
CA CYS A 176 -1.51 14.66 25.26
C CYS A 176 -0.69 14.99 26.52
N GLN A 177 0.48 14.38 26.73
CA GLN A 177 1.36 14.71 27.84
C GLN A 177 1.89 16.15 27.76
N THR A 178 2.24 16.61 26.55
CA THR A 178 2.73 17.98 26.33
C THR A 178 1.61 19.00 26.59
N GLY A 179 0.38 18.71 26.15
CA GLY A 179 -0.80 19.53 26.41
C GLY A 179 -1.16 19.60 27.90
N SER A 180 -1.16 18.45 28.59
CA SER A 180 -1.42 18.37 30.03
C SER A 180 -0.38 19.14 30.86
N ARG A 181 0.92 19.04 30.53
CA ARG A 181 1.96 19.85 31.18
C ARG A 181 1.73 21.34 30.96
N ARG A 182 1.39 21.77 29.74
CA ARG A 182 1.13 23.19 29.43
C ARG A 182 -0.07 23.75 30.20
N SER A 183 -1.12 22.94 30.36
CA SER A 183 -2.28 23.27 31.19
C SER A 183 -1.95 23.35 32.68
N GLY A 184 -0.96 22.58 33.16
CA GLY A 184 -0.47 22.63 34.53
C GLY A 184 0.45 23.83 34.84
N TYR A 185 1.03 24.47 33.82
CA TYR A 185 1.85 25.69 33.96
C TYR A 185 1.04 27.00 33.83
N GLN A 186 -0.30 26.96 33.74
CA GLN A 186 -1.14 28.13 34.02
C GLN A 186 -1.67 28.05 35.47
N PRO A 187 -0.90 28.45 36.50
CA PRO A 187 -1.54 28.99 37.69
C PRO A 187 -2.12 30.36 37.32
N PHE A 188 -3.37 30.58 37.69
CA PHE A 188 -3.89 31.85 38.20
C PHE A 188 -3.07 33.11 37.86
N TYR A 189 -3.41 33.77 36.74
CA TYR A 189 -3.31 35.23 36.66
C TYR A 189 -4.70 35.74 36.34
N ALA A 190 -5.49 35.83 37.40
CA ALA A 190 -6.49 36.87 37.61
C ALA A 190 -5.76 38.05 38.28
#